data_AF-A0A0F9VD65-F1
#
_entry.id   AF-A0A0F9VD65-F1
#
_cell.length_a   1.000
_cell.length_b   1.000
_cell.length_c   1.000
_cell.angle_alpha   90.00
_cell.angle_beta   90.00
_cell.angle_gamma   90.00
#
_symmetry.space_group_name_H-M   'P 1'
#
loop_
_entity.id
_entity.type
_entity.pdbx_description
1 polymer ?
#
loop_
_entity_poly.entity_id
_entity_poly.type
_entity_poly.pdbx_seq_one_letter_code
_entity_poly.pdbx_strand_id
1 'polypeptide(L)'
;MSYANESVITKLATVAGINAKTIAVTSLYTVPAGKTFIPDHIVIRVTAFTSGGKGVEAVASFGGNSATYDDYLNTITYTVAAADVFIRDSVEDSAVVTQAAGDVFSISIETGSDATLETWAVDVFGYLL
;
A
#
# COMPACT_ATOMS: atom_id res chain seq x y z
N MET A 1 1.35 18.45 -22.18
CA MET A 1 1.97 18.08 -20.90
C MET A 1 0.86 18.13 -19.86
N SER A 2 0.46 17.00 -19.28
CA SER A 2 -0.83 16.86 -18.59
C SER A 2 -0.78 17.42 -17.16
N TYR A 3 -1.31 18.62 -16.98
CA TYR A 3 -1.56 19.26 -15.67
C TYR A 3 -2.53 18.49 -14.75
N ALA A 4 -3.10 17.37 -15.22
CA ALA A 4 -4.10 16.62 -14.48
C ALA A 4 -3.55 15.97 -13.19
N ASN A 5 -2.27 15.57 -13.14
CA ASN A 5 -1.74 14.85 -11.98
C ASN A 5 -1.31 15.77 -10.81
N GLU A 6 -1.16 17.07 -11.08
CA GLU A 6 -0.64 18.07 -10.12
C GLU A 6 -1.75 18.79 -9.34
N SER A 7 -3.03 18.58 -9.68
CA SER A 7 -4.14 19.32 -9.07
C SER A 7 -5.35 18.47 -8.70
N VAL A 8 -5.29 17.14 -8.89
CA VAL A 8 -6.33 16.21 -8.42
C VAL A 8 -5.71 14.92 -7.90
N ILE A 9 -6.42 14.24 -7.01
CA ILE A 9 -6.10 12.87 -6.61
C ILE A 9 -6.14 11.99 -7.86
N THR A 10 -5.04 11.30 -8.13
CA THR A 10 -4.92 10.38 -9.26
C THR A 10 -4.38 9.04 -8.81
N LYS A 11 -4.64 8.00 -9.60
CA LYS A 11 -3.98 6.70 -9.41
C LYS A 11 -2.56 6.80 -9.96
N LEU A 12 -1.57 6.71 -9.09
CA LEU A 12 -0.15 6.85 -9.45
C LEU A 12 0.47 5.52 -9.87
N ALA A 13 0.10 4.43 -9.20
CA ALA A 13 0.65 3.11 -9.48
C ALA A 13 -0.34 1.99 -9.16
N THR A 14 -0.10 0.85 -9.79
CA THR A 14 -0.71 -0.45 -9.46
C THR A 14 0.43 -1.46 -9.39
N VAL A 15 0.63 -2.10 -8.24
CA VAL A 15 1.57 -3.22 -8.07
C VAL A 15 0.79 -4.47 -7.71
N ALA A 16 0.91 -5.51 -8.54
CA ALA A 16 0.20 -6.78 -8.37
C ALA A 16 1.16 -7.91 -7.97
N GLY A 17 0.60 -9.01 -7.48
CA GLY A 17 1.38 -10.20 -7.13
C GLY A 17 2.08 -10.12 -5.77
N ILE A 18 1.65 -9.22 -4.90
CA ILE A 18 2.19 -9.10 -3.54
C ILE A 18 1.68 -10.29 -2.72
N ASN A 19 2.60 -11.12 -2.23
CA ASN A 19 2.27 -12.29 -1.42
C ASN A 19 2.07 -11.88 0.05
N ALA A 20 0.82 -11.75 0.48
CA ALA A 20 0.45 -11.33 1.82
C ALA A 20 0.81 -12.35 2.92
N LYS A 21 1.29 -13.53 2.55
CA LYS A 21 1.76 -14.56 3.49
C LYS A 21 3.23 -14.42 3.85
N THR A 22 3.99 -13.60 3.12
CA THR A 22 5.45 -13.53 3.27
C THR A 22 5.83 -12.18 3.84
N ILE A 23 6.59 -12.21 4.94
CA ILE A 23 7.20 -11.00 5.49
C ILE A 23 8.20 -10.47 4.47
N ALA A 24 7.87 -9.34 3.86
CA ALA A 24 8.64 -8.74 2.79
C ALA A 24 8.24 -7.29 2.60
N VAL A 25 9.20 -6.48 2.13
CA VAL A 25 8.95 -5.12 1.68
C VAL A 25 8.82 -5.13 0.16
N THR A 26 7.77 -4.49 -0.34
CA THR A 26 7.55 -4.32 -1.78
C THR A 26 7.41 -2.84 -2.11
N SER A 27 8.23 -2.36 -3.03
CA SER A 27 8.11 -1.00 -3.58
C SER A 27 6.84 -0.85 -4.38
N LEU A 28 6.06 0.20 -4.08
CA LEU A 28 4.79 0.49 -4.73
C LEU A 28 4.91 1.64 -5.74
N TYR A 29 5.63 2.70 -5.37
CA TYR A 29 5.79 3.88 -6.19
C TYR A 29 7.10 4.61 -5.87
N THR A 30 7.88 4.92 -6.91
CA THR A 30 9.06 5.78 -6.80
C THR A 30 8.69 7.18 -7.25
N VAL A 31 8.93 8.17 -6.38
CA VAL A 31 8.62 9.57 -6.69
C VAL A 31 9.54 10.07 -7.80
N PRO A 32 9.00 10.55 -8.95
CA PRO A 32 9.81 11.06 -10.05
C PRO A 32 10.70 12.25 -9.66
N ALA A 33 11.78 12.43 -10.40
CA ALA A 33 12.66 13.59 -10.22
C ALA A 33 11.90 14.91 -10.34
N GLY A 34 12.17 15.84 -9.42
CA GLY A 34 11.53 17.16 -9.40
C GLY A 34 10.07 17.14 -8.97
N LYS A 35 9.58 16.04 -8.39
CA LYS A 35 8.22 15.90 -7.87
C LYS A 35 8.18 15.60 -6.39
N THR A 36 7.06 15.96 -5.78
CA THR A 36 6.70 15.60 -4.40
C THR A 36 5.40 14.81 -4.45
N PHE A 37 5.40 13.66 -3.80
CA PHE A 37 4.21 12.82 -3.67
C PHE A 37 3.57 13.03 -2.29
N ILE A 38 2.26 13.23 -2.28
CA ILE A 38 1.44 13.27 -1.07
C ILE A 38 0.45 12.10 -1.12
N PRO A 39 0.61 11.05 -0.30
CA PRO A 39 -0.31 9.91 -0.27
C PRO A 39 -1.69 10.34 0.24
N ASP A 40 -2.75 9.89 -0.44
CA ASP A 40 -4.13 10.13 -0.04
C ASP A 40 -4.77 8.85 0.51
N HIS A 41 -4.85 7.82 -0.32
CA HIS A 41 -5.34 6.49 0.07
C HIS A 41 -4.67 5.39 -0.74
N ILE A 42 -4.73 4.18 -0.21
CA ILE A 42 -4.39 2.96 -0.93
C ILE A 42 -5.62 2.08 -1.10
N VAL A 43 -5.64 1.31 -2.19
CA VAL A 43 -6.65 0.27 -2.40
C VAL A 43 -5.95 -1.07 -2.57
N ILE A 44 -6.21 -1.99 -1.66
CA ILE A 44 -5.77 -3.37 -1.73
C ILE A 44 -6.88 -4.19 -2.39
N ARG A 45 -6.55 -4.82 -3.51
CA ARG A 45 -7.41 -5.75 -4.24
C ARG A 45 -6.92 -7.16 -3.97
N VAL A 46 -7.74 -7.98 -3.33
CA VAL A 46 -7.38 -9.38 -3.06
C VAL A 46 -7.61 -10.19 -4.34
N THR A 47 -6.55 -10.38 -5.12
CA THR A 47 -6.60 -11.04 -6.42
C THR A 47 -6.67 -12.56 -6.35
N ALA A 48 -6.20 -13.15 -5.24
CA ALA A 48 -6.34 -14.57 -4.99
C ALA A 48 -6.42 -14.82 -3.49
N PHE A 49 -7.32 -15.72 -3.10
CA PHE A 49 -7.48 -16.16 -1.73
C PHE A 49 -7.88 -17.63 -1.69
N THR A 50 -7.27 -18.39 -0.80
CA THR A 50 -7.71 -19.74 -0.44
C THR A 50 -7.55 -19.88 1.06
N SER A 51 -8.66 -20.15 1.75
CA SER A 51 -8.67 -20.34 3.19
C SER A 51 -7.57 -21.32 3.64
N GLY A 52 -6.82 -20.94 4.66
CA GLY A 52 -5.95 -21.84 5.43
C GLY A 52 -6.58 -22.13 6.80
N GLY A 53 -5.74 -22.48 7.79
CA GLY A 53 -6.08 -22.14 9.17
C GLY A 53 -6.33 -20.64 9.23
N LYS A 54 -7.32 -20.17 10.01
CA LYS A 54 -7.62 -18.74 10.15
C LYS A 54 -7.18 -18.26 11.51
N GLY A 55 -5.90 -18.46 11.81
CA GLY A 55 -5.31 -18.08 13.10
C GLY A 55 -4.48 -16.80 13.04
N VAL A 56 -4.03 -16.40 11.85
CA VAL A 56 -3.09 -15.28 11.67
C VAL A 56 -3.49 -14.44 10.46
N GLU A 57 -3.88 -13.20 10.71
CA GLU A 57 -4.11 -12.19 9.68
C GLU A 57 -2.80 -11.56 9.17
N ALA A 58 -2.83 -11.06 7.93
CA ALA A 58 -1.74 -10.26 7.43
C ALA A 58 -1.70 -8.91 8.15
N VAL A 59 -0.53 -8.49 8.62
CA VAL A 59 -0.29 -7.17 9.20
C VAL A 59 0.69 -6.43 8.31
N ALA A 60 0.36 -5.20 7.93
CA ALA A 60 1.22 -4.41 7.06
C ALA A 60 1.28 -2.93 7.45
N SER A 61 2.43 -2.34 7.14
CA SER A 61 2.68 -0.90 7.19
C SER A 61 2.94 -0.35 5.81
N PHE A 62 2.67 0.94 5.62
CA PHE A 62 2.87 1.66 4.38
C PHE A 62 3.62 2.95 4.65
N GLY A 63 4.58 3.24 3.78
CA GLY A 63 5.51 4.33 4.02
C GLY A 63 6.69 4.32 3.07
N GLY A 64 7.54 5.33 3.17
CA GLY A 64 8.72 5.46 2.32
C GLY A 64 9.84 6.30 2.91
N ASN A 65 9.54 7.06 3.97
CA ASN A 65 10.47 7.98 4.64
C ASN A 65 10.84 7.51 6.06
N SER A 66 10.37 6.32 6.47
CA SER A 66 10.76 5.62 7.70
C SER A 66 11.47 4.31 7.40
N ALA A 67 12.45 3.93 8.22
CA ALA A 67 13.14 2.63 8.10
C ALA A 67 12.24 1.42 8.36
N THR A 68 11.11 1.64 9.05
CA THR A 68 10.07 0.65 9.35
C THR A 68 8.86 0.77 8.41
N TYR A 69 8.85 1.73 7.48
CA TYR A 69 7.76 1.98 6.53
C TYR A 69 6.41 2.24 7.21
N ASP A 70 6.43 2.92 8.35
CA ASP A 70 5.27 3.22 9.20
C ASP A 70 4.87 4.71 9.20
N ASP A 71 5.43 5.49 8.27
CA ASP A 71 5.22 6.94 8.18
C ASP A 71 3.90 7.35 7.52
N TYR A 72 3.16 6.41 6.91
CA TYR A 72 1.81 6.63 6.40
C TYR A 72 0.76 5.77 7.14
N LEU A 73 0.82 4.45 7.03
CA LEU A 73 -0.01 3.52 7.80
C LEU A 73 0.88 2.60 8.62
N ASN A 74 0.56 2.37 9.88
CA ASN A 74 1.42 1.64 10.80
C ASN A 74 0.69 0.44 11.40
N THR A 75 1.24 -0.76 11.19
CA THR A 75 0.83 -2.03 11.80
C THR A 75 -0.68 -2.29 11.62
N ILE A 76 -1.18 -2.17 10.39
CA ILE A 76 -2.60 -2.39 10.10
C ILE A 76 -2.87 -3.87 9.89
N THR A 77 -3.82 -4.42 10.65
CA THR A 77 -4.28 -5.80 10.51
C THR A 77 -5.36 -5.92 9.44
N TYR A 78 -5.10 -6.75 8.42
CA TYR A 78 -6.03 -7.02 7.32
C TYR A 78 -6.69 -8.39 7.45
N THR A 79 -7.95 -8.41 7.89
CA THR A 79 -8.75 -9.63 7.96
C THR A 79 -9.41 -9.94 6.61
N VAL A 80 -8.77 -10.77 5.80
CA VAL A 80 -9.28 -11.19 4.49
C VAL A 80 -10.02 -12.54 4.60
N ALA A 81 -11.17 -12.63 3.94
CA ALA A 81 -11.98 -13.85 3.94
C ALA A 81 -12.39 -14.40 2.58
N ALA A 82 -12.12 -13.67 1.50
CA ALA A 82 -12.45 -14.06 0.15
C ALA A 82 -11.51 -13.38 -0.85
N ALA A 83 -11.47 -13.92 -2.08
CA ALA A 83 -10.92 -13.21 -3.22
C ALA A 83 -11.90 -12.15 -3.73
N ASP A 84 -11.44 -11.28 -4.63
CA ASP A 84 -12.23 -10.24 -5.30
C ASP A 84 -12.86 -9.21 -4.35
N VAL A 85 -12.27 -9.06 -3.16
CA VAL A 85 -12.60 -7.98 -2.22
C VAL A 85 -11.62 -6.83 -2.35
N PHE A 86 -12.13 -5.64 -2.04
CA PHE A 86 -11.40 -4.38 -2.11
C PHE A 86 -11.37 -3.78 -0.71
N ILE A 87 -10.17 -3.45 -0.24
CA ILE A 87 -9.94 -2.76 1.02
C ILE A 87 -9.38 -1.39 0.65
N ARG A 88 -10.06 -0.32 1.06
CA ARG A 88 -9.57 1.05 0.93
C ARG A 88 -9.10 1.50 2.29
N ASP A 89 -7.88 2.01 2.36
CA ASP A 89 -7.28 2.45 3.62
C ASP A 89 -6.61 3.81 3.45
N SER A 90 -6.68 4.62 4.51
CA SER A 90 -6.18 5.99 4.52
C SER A 90 -6.00 6.49 5.94
N VAL A 91 -5.10 7.46 6.11
CA VAL A 91 -4.99 8.22 7.36
C VAL A 91 -6.10 9.28 7.38
N GLU A 92 -7.02 9.19 8.33
CA GLU A 92 -8.10 10.17 8.49
C GLU A 92 -7.69 11.36 9.37
N ASP A 93 -8.02 12.58 8.93
CA ASP A 93 -7.88 13.85 9.67
C ASP A 93 -6.53 14.08 10.37
N SER A 94 -5.46 13.53 9.80
CA SER A 94 -4.10 13.64 10.35
C SER A 94 -3.11 14.15 9.30
N ALA A 95 -1.95 14.58 9.79
CA ALA A 95 -0.84 14.95 8.92
C ALA A 95 -0.27 13.70 8.23
N VAL A 96 -0.05 13.80 6.92
CA VAL A 96 0.64 12.78 6.11
C VAL A 96 2.04 13.26 5.75
N VAL A 97 3.01 12.35 5.82
CA VAL A 97 4.40 12.63 5.44
C VAL A 97 4.51 12.66 3.91
N THR A 98 4.99 13.79 3.39
CA THR A 98 5.28 13.94 1.97
C THR A 98 6.52 13.15 1.59
N GLN A 99 6.50 12.51 0.41
CA GLN A 99 7.62 11.76 -0.15
C GLN A 99 8.34 12.65 -1.18
N ALA A 100 9.63 12.87 -0.99
CA ALA A 100 10.48 13.68 -1.84
C ALA A 100 10.89 12.93 -3.11
N ALA A 101 11.44 13.65 -4.09
CA ALA A 101 11.94 13.06 -5.33
C ALA A 101 12.99 11.97 -5.06
N GLY A 102 12.77 10.77 -5.61
CA GLY A 102 13.61 9.60 -5.40
C GLY A 102 13.17 8.70 -4.24
N ASP A 103 12.28 9.16 -3.36
CA ASP A 103 11.73 8.32 -2.30
C ASP A 103 10.90 7.18 -2.88
N VAL A 104 10.86 6.07 -2.16
CA VAL A 104 10.17 4.85 -2.58
C VAL A 104 9.08 4.51 -1.57
N PHE A 105 7.85 4.88 -1.92
CA PHE A 105 6.67 4.48 -1.17
C PHE A 105 6.45 2.98 -1.35
N SER A 106 6.30 2.28 -0.23
CA SER A 106 6.36 0.82 -0.13
C SER A 106 5.28 0.28 0.80
N ILE A 107 4.99 -1.01 0.65
CA ILE A 107 4.28 -1.82 1.65
C ILE A 107 5.29 -2.73 2.34
N SER A 108 5.22 -2.82 3.66
CA SER A 108 5.93 -3.79 4.47
C SER A 108 4.93 -4.78 5.04
N ILE A 109 4.97 -6.04 4.60
CA ILE A 109 4.24 -7.12 5.28
C ILE A 109 5.06 -7.50 6.51
N GLU A 110 4.54 -7.22 7.69
CA GLU A 110 5.21 -7.44 8.97
C GLU A 110 4.85 -8.78 9.58
N THR A 111 3.58 -9.18 9.39
CA THR A 111 3.08 -10.52 9.70
C THR A 111 2.38 -11.07 8.47
N GLY A 112 2.79 -12.26 8.05
CA GLY A 112 2.15 -12.95 6.93
C GLY A 112 0.90 -13.70 7.37
N SER A 113 -0.15 -13.62 6.56
CA SER A 113 -1.37 -14.43 6.73
C SER A 113 -1.08 -15.94 6.69
N ASP A 114 -1.80 -16.73 7.50
CA ASP A 114 -1.75 -18.20 7.49
C ASP A 114 -2.74 -18.86 6.51
N ALA A 115 -3.40 -18.07 5.65
CA ALA A 115 -4.18 -18.57 4.53
C ALA A 115 -3.34 -19.49 3.62
N THR A 116 -3.96 -20.43 2.90
CA THR A 116 -3.22 -21.29 1.95
C THR A 116 -2.64 -20.45 0.80
N LEU A 117 -3.43 -19.49 0.31
CA LEU A 117 -3.05 -18.53 -0.71
C LEU A 117 -3.65 -17.18 -0.35
N GLU A 118 -2.85 -16.13 -0.44
CA GLU A 118 -3.33 -14.76 -0.33
C GLU A 118 -2.43 -13.83 -1.16
N THR A 119 -2.99 -13.22 -2.19
CA THR A 119 -2.24 -12.37 -3.12
C THR A 119 -2.97 -11.07 -3.37
N TRP A 120 -2.25 -9.97 -3.17
CA TRP A 120 -2.78 -8.62 -3.29
C TRP A 120 -2.28 -7.92 -4.55
N ALA A 121 -3.11 -7.01 -5.05
CA ALA A 121 -2.68 -5.91 -5.89
C ALA A 121 -3.00 -4.59 -5.18
N VAL A 122 -2.01 -3.73 -5.04
CA VAL A 122 -2.14 -2.44 -4.36
C VAL A 122 -2.14 -1.33 -5.40
N ASP A 123 -3.19 -0.52 -5.37
CA ASP A 123 -3.29 0.72 -6.12
C ASP A 123 -2.98 1.90 -5.18
N VAL A 124 -2.07 2.78 -5.61
CA VAL A 124 -1.64 3.96 -4.83
C VAL A 124 -2.28 5.21 -5.41
N PHE A 125 -2.95 5.99 -4.56
CA PHE A 125 -3.57 7.25 -4.93
C PHE A 125 -2.99 8.43 -4.15
N GLY A 126 -2.91 9.58 -4.80
CA GLY A 126 -2.54 10.82 -4.15
C GLY A 126 -2.27 11.94 -5.13
N TYR A 127 -1.59 12.98 -4.63
CA TYR A 127 -1.19 14.16 -5.39
C TYR A 127 0.28 14.05 -5.80
N LEU A 128 0.60 14.54 -6.99
CA LEU A 128 1.98 14.60 -7.46
C LEU A 128 2.30 16.03 -7.90
N LEU A 129 2.97 16.79 -7.03
CA LEU A 129 3.29 18.20 -7.21
C LEU A 129 4.66 18.37 -7.87
#